data_AF-A0A166GZG7-F1
#
_entry.id   AF-A0A166GZG7-F1
#
_cell.length_a   1.000
_cell.length_b   1.000
_cell.length_c   1.000
_cell.angle_alpha   90.00
_cell.angle_beta   90.00
_cell.angle_gamma   90.00
#
_symmetry.space_group_name_H-M   'P 1'
#
loop_
_entity.id
_entity.type
_entity.pdbx_description
1 polymer ?
#
loop_
_entity_poly.entity_id
_entity_poly.type
_entity_poly.pdbx_seq_one_letter_code
_entity_poly.pdbx_strand_id
1 'polypeptide(L)'
;MLAASARADASAAATRLRLPALVVACTADAVVGVEGSEALLGAIEDARYCLIDSGHAVLAERPAELLAVLERFVTDPRRDPAGSVLERMTV
;
A
#
# COMPACT_ATOMS: atom_id res chain seq x y z
N MET A 1 7.14 -18.99 -6.33
CA MET A 1 6.77 -17.56 -6.40
C MET A 1 7.63 -16.67 -5.52
N LEU A 2 7.86 -16.99 -4.23
CA LEU A 2 8.71 -16.19 -3.32
C LEU A 2 10.12 -15.83 -3.85
N ALA A 3 10.78 -16.75 -4.57
CA ALA A 3 12.15 -16.53 -5.05
C ALA A 3 12.31 -15.51 -6.20
N ALA A 4 11.22 -15.16 -6.91
CA ALA A 4 11.28 -14.21 -8.02
C ALA A 4 11.20 -12.76 -7.53
N SER A 5 10.34 -12.48 -6.56
CA SER A 5 10.24 -11.16 -5.91
C SER A 5 11.54 -10.77 -5.20
N ALA A 6 12.24 -11.74 -4.61
CA ALA A 6 13.51 -11.53 -3.89
C ALA A 6 14.67 -11.00 -4.76
N ARG A 7 14.56 -11.01 -6.10
CA ARG A 7 15.59 -10.50 -7.02
C ARG A 7 15.22 -9.18 -7.70
N ALA A 8 13.98 -8.73 -7.58
CA ALA A 8 13.52 -7.50 -8.19
C ALA A 8 13.67 -6.35 -7.19
N ASP A 9 14.76 -5.59 -7.31
CA ASP A 9 14.91 -4.34 -6.57
C ASP A 9 14.12 -3.23 -7.26
N ALA A 10 13.00 -2.83 -6.64
CA ALA A 10 12.15 -1.75 -7.11
C ALA A 10 12.47 -0.40 -6.47
N SER A 11 13.42 -0.31 -5.53
CA SER A 11 13.70 0.91 -4.74
C SER A 11 14.04 2.11 -5.64
N ALA A 12 14.95 1.92 -6.59
CA ALA A 12 15.34 2.96 -7.54
C ALA A 12 14.20 3.34 -8.53
N ALA A 13 13.24 2.44 -8.77
CA ALA A 13 12.07 2.74 -9.59
C ALA A 13 11.02 3.53 -8.79
N ALA A 14 10.80 3.16 -7.53
CA ALA A 14 9.87 3.82 -6.63
C ALA A 14 10.21 5.31 -6.44
N THR A 15 11.49 5.65 -6.30
CA THR A 15 11.94 7.07 -6.17
C THR A 15 11.69 7.94 -7.39
N ARG A 16 11.40 7.33 -8.56
CA ARG A 16 11.07 8.04 -9.80
C ARG A 16 9.56 8.24 -9.99
N LEU A 17 8.72 7.66 -9.14
CA LEU A 17 7.27 7.87 -9.21
C LEU A 17 6.93 9.31 -8.82
N ARG A 18 6.25 10.02 -9.73
CA ARG A 18 5.76 11.42 -9.54
C ARG A 18 4.24 11.52 -9.50
N LEU A 19 3.55 10.41 -9.68
CA LEU A 19 2.10 10.34 -9.60
C LEU A 19 1.68 10.03 -8.16
N PRO A 20 0.50 10.50 -7.72
CA PRO A 20 -0.09 10.07 -6.46
C PRO A 20 -0.11 8.55 -6.37
N ALA A 21 0.37 8.00 -5.26
CA ALA A 21 0.36 6.58 -4.97
C ALA A 21 -0.36 6.28 -3.67
N LEU A 22 -0.98 5.11 -3.61
CA LEU A 22 -1.50 4.50 -2.40
C LEU A 22 -0.75 3.20 -2.16
N VAL A 23 -0.13 3.09 -0.99
CA VAL A 23 0.50 1.87 -0.49
C VAL A 23 -0.44 1.23 0.52
N VAL A 24 -0.87 0.00 0.23
CA VAL A 24 -1.70 -0.80 1.14
C VAL A 24 -0.85 -1.90 1.72
N ALA A 25 -0.68 -1.90 3.04
CA ALA A 25 -0.02 -2.96 3.79
C ALA A 25 -1.04 -3.79 4.56
N CYS A 26 -0.64 -5.01 4.91
CA CYS A 26 -1.47 -5.93 5.68
C CYS A 26 -0.72 -6.38 6.95
N THR A 27 -1.39 -6.33 8.10
CA THR A 27 -0.79 -6.57 9.43
C THR A 27 -0.14 -7.95 9.57
N ALA A 28 -0.65 -8.96 8.88
CA ALA A 28 -0.19 -10.34 8.95
C ALA A 28 0.35 -10.86 7.60
N ASP A 29 0.85 -9.97 6.73
CA ASP A 29 1.48 -10.36 5.47
C ASP A 29 2.81 -11.11 5.70
N ALA A 30 2.77 -12.44 5.57
CA ALA A 30 3.95 -13.30 5.70
C ALA A 30 4.80 -13.42 4.41
N VAL A 31 4.41 -12.75 3.32
CA VAL A 31 5.09 -12.82 2.01
C VAL A 31 5.99 -11.61 1.80
N VAL A 32 5.47 -10.40 2.04
CA VAL A 32 6.20 -9.13 1.85
C VAL A 32 6.54 -8.49 3.19
N GLY A 33 5.67 -8.65 4.20
CA GLY A 33 5.80 -7.94 5.48
C GLY A 33 5.34 -6.49 5.42
N VAL A 34 5.10 -5.90 6.59
CA VAL A 34 4.74 -4.48 6.73
C VAL A 34 5.92 -3.60 6.33
N GLU A 35 7.14 -4.04 6.64
CA GLU A 35 8.39 -3.32 6.41
C GLU A 35 8.62 -3.07 4.91
N GLY A 36 8.25 -4.00 4.04
CA GLY A 36 8.35 -3.83 2.59
C GLY A 36 7.44 -2.72 2.07
N SER A 37 6.23 -2.62 2.62
CA SER A 37 5.29 -1.54 2.30
C SER A 37 5.73 -0.20 2.89
N GLU A 38 6.27 -0.18 4.11
CA GLU A 38 6.84 1.02 4.71
C GLU A 38 8.06 1.52 3.93
N ALA A 39 8.88 0.62 3.38
CA ALA A 39 9.98 0.98 2.50
C ALA A 39 9.50 1.66 1.21
N LEU A 40 8.36 1.21 0.63
CA LEU A 40 7.74 1.89 -0.51
C LEU A 40 7.19 3.27 -0.12
N LEU A 41 6.56 3.40 1.05
CA LEU A 41 6.10 4.69 1.56
C LEU A 41 7.27 5.69 1.71
N GLY A 42 8.41 5.23 2.22
CA GLY A 42 9.61 6.06 2.35
C GLY A 42 10.30 6.39 1.01
N ALA A 43 10.10 5.58 -0.03
CA ALA A 43 10.72 5.77 -1.33
C ALA A 43 9.90 6.64 -2.30
N ILE A 44 8.56 6.63 -2.20
CA ILE A 44 7.67 7.35 -3.12
C ILE A 44 7.31 8.71 -2.52
N GLU A 45 7.65 9.79 -3.25
CA GLU A 45 7.48 11.18 -2.79
C GLU A 45 6.02 11.56 -2.51
N ASP A 46 5.08 11.14 -3.36
CA ASP A 46 3.65 11.48 -3.27
C ASP A 46 2.80 10.24 -2.92
N ALA A 47 3.11 9.59 -1.80
CA ALA A 47 2.42 8.39 -1.34
C ALA A 47 1.48 8.60 -0.14
N ARG A 48 0.42 7.80 -0.07
CA ARG A 48 -0.44 7.60 1.11
C ARG A 48 -0.32 6.17 1.55
N TYR A 49 -0.58 5.93 2.83
CA TYR A 49 -0.44 4.62 3.43
C TYR A 49 -1.74 4.15 4.06
N CYS A 50 -2.07 2.88 3.93
CA CYS A 50 -3.16 2.25 4.66
C CYS A 50 -2.69 0.89 5.19
N LEU A 51 -3.04 0.58 6.44
CA LEU A 51 -2.75 -0.70 7.06
C LEU A 51 -4.05 -1.45 7.36
N ILE A 52 -4.26 -2.57 6.66
CA ILE A 52 -5.44 -3.42 6.75
C ILE A 52 -5.15 -4.63 7.64
N ASP A 53 -6.11 -5.03 8.48
CA ASP A 53 -5.95 -6.20 9.34
C ASP A 53 -6.23 -7.51 8.58
N SER A 54 -5.22 -7.96 7.84
CA SER A 54 -5.29 -9.04 6.86
C SER A 54 -3.94 -9.76 6.72
N GLY A 55 -3.95 -10.99 6.21
CA GLY A 55 -2.80 -11.61 5.57
C GLY A 55 -2.53 -11.03 4.17
N HIS A 56 -1.60 -11.66 3.45
CA HIS A 56 -1.17 -11.22 2.12
C HIS A 56 -2.30 -11.17 1.08
N ALA A 57 -3.31 -12.04 1.20
CA ALA A 57 -4.38 -12.17 0.22
C ALA A 57 -5.56 -11.23 0.52
N VAL A 58 -5.27 -9.95 0.74
CA VAL A 58 -6.26 -8.93 1.16
C VAL A 58 -7.49 -8.82 0.26
N LEU A 59 -7.34 -9.08 -1.05
CA LEU A 59 -8.46 -9.15 -2.00
C LEU A 59 -9.49 -10.24 -1.64
N ALA A 60 -9.06 -11.34 -1.04
CA ALA A 60 -9.92 -12.44 -0.60
C ALA A 60 -10.30 -12.31 0.89
N GLU A 61 -9.39 -11.79 1.71
CA GLU A 61 -9.55 -11.74 3.17
C GLU A 61 -10.38 -10.55 3.66
N ARG A 62 -10.22 -9.38 3.01
CA ARG A 62 -10.87 -8.10 3.37
C ARG A 62 -11.30 -7.30 2.12
N PRO A 63 -12.11 -7.88 1.21
CA PRO A 63 -12.49 -7.23 -0.04
C PRO A 63 -13.20 -5.89 0.16
N ALA A 64 -14.08 -5.79 1.17
CA ALA A 64 -14.83 -4.57 1.44
C ALA A 64 -13.95 -3.43 1.96
N GLU A 65 -13.04 -3.72 2.91
CA GLU A 65 -12.11 -2.72 3.46
C GLU A 65 -11.15 -2.21 2.38
N LEU A 66 -10.61 -3.12 1.56
CA LEU A 66 -9.76 -2.75 0.44
C LEU A 66 -10.51 -1.90 -0.58
N LEU A 67 -11.73 -2.30 -0.97
CA LEU A 67 -12.54 -1.54 -1.92
C LEU A 67 -12.80 -0.12 -1.40
N ALA A 68 -13.17 0.04 -0.13
CA ALA A 68 -13.47 1.34 0.45
C ALA A 68 -12.25 2.30 0.39
N VAL A 69 -11.05 1.78 0.66
CA VAL A 69 -9.81 2.55 0.57
C VAL A 69 -9.46 2.89 -0.89
N LEU A 70 -9.63 1.92 -1.81
CA LEU A 70 -9.41 2.15 -3.24
C LEU A 70 -10.38 3.18 -3.82
N GLU A 71 -11.66 3.10 -3.50
CA GLU A 71 -12.67 4.07 -3.94
C GLU A 71 -12.34 5.48 -3.47
N ARG A 72 -11.97 5.65 -2.19
CA ARG A 72 -11.53 6.94 -1.64
C ARG A 72 -10.37 7.51 -2.42
N PHE A 73 -9.35 6.70 -2.69
CA PHE A 73 -8.13 7.15 -3.38
C PHE A 73 -8.37 7.43 -4.87
N VAL A 74 -9.07 6.54 -5.58
CA VAL A 74 -9.30 6.68 -7.04
C VAL A 74 -10.24 7.86 -7.34
N THR A 75 -11.19 8.17 -6.45
CA THR A 75 -12.11 9.31 -6.63
C THR A 75 -11.37 10.65 -6.57
N ASP A 76 -10.47 10.81 -5.60
CA ASP A 76 -9.60 11.98 -5.50
C ASP A 76 -8.25 11.60 -4.87
N PRO A 77 -7.22 11.31 -5.69
CA PRO A 77 -5.92 10.87 -5.21
C PRO A 77 -5.18 11.91 -4.36
N ARG A 78 -5.62 13.18 -4.39
CA ARG A 78 -4.99 14.29 -3.66
C ARG A 78 -5.83 14.80 -2.49
N ARG A 79 -6.99 14.17 -2.23
CA ARG A 79 -7.84 14.46 -1.06
C ARG A 79 -7.02 14.43 0.23
N ASP A 80 -6.19 13.41 0.36
CA ASP A 80 -5.29 13.22 1.49
C ASP A 80 -3.87 13.67 1.08
N PRO A 81 -3.16 14.50 1.89
CA PRO A 81 -1.80 14.92 1.58
C PRO A 81 -0.82 13.75 1.45
N ALA A 82 0.30 13.96 0.73
CA ALA A 82 1.41 13.01 0.73
C ALA A 82 1.91 12.75 2.15
N GLY A 83 2.30 11.50 2.44
CA GLY A 83 2.68 11.03 3.77
C GLY A 83 1.52 10.72 4.71
N SER A 84 0.27 10.91 4.29
CA SER A 84 -0.90 10.62 5.15
C SER A 84 -1.06 9.11 5.37
N VAL A 85 -1.36 8.75 6.62
CA VAL A 85 -1.87 7.42 6.98
C VAL A 85 -3.39 7.51 6.98
N LEU A 86 -4.02 6.72 6.11
CA LEU A 86 -5.46 6.63 6.01
C LEU A 86 -5.99 5.80 7.18
N GLU A 87 -6.91 6.40 7.93
CA GLU A 87 -7.62 5.74 9.02
C GLU A 87 -8.23 4.41 8.57
N ARG A 88 -8.24 3.44 9.49
CA ARG A 88 -8.80 2.12 9.23
C ARG A 88 -10.28 2.26 8.89
N MET A 89 -10.63 1.90 7.66
CA MET A 89 -12.03 1.88 7.23
C MET A 89 -12.68 0.59 7.71
N THR A 90 -13.41 0.65 8.82
CA THR A 90 -14.39 -0.38 9.18
C THR A 90 -15.61 -0.23 8.29
N VAL A 91 -15.88 -1.23 7.47
CA VAL A 91 -17.09 -1.34 6.63
C VAL A 91 -18.12 -2.24 7.32
#